data_AF-A0A5C6JWI0-F1
#
_entry.id   AF-A0A5C6JWI0-F1
#
_cell.length_a   1.000
_cell.length_b   1.000
_cell.length_c   1.000
_cell.angle_alpha   90.00
_cell.angle_beta   90.00
_cell.angle_gamma   90.00
#
_symmetry.space_group_name_H-M   'P 1'
#
loop_
_entity.id
_entity.type
_entity.pdbx_description
1 polymer ?
#
loop_
_entity_poly.entity_id
_entity_poly.type
_entity_poly.pdbx_seq_one_letter_code
_entity_poly.pdbx_strand_id
1 'polypeptide(L)' 'MTNPSDTPDVPDGPGPVSPLLIVDGANVVGSVPDGWWRDRRGAAERLRDRLVAFARAGTAELAGPVEVVLV' A
#
# COMPACT_ATOMS: atom_id res chain seq x y z
N MET A 1 -46.63 15.22 -20.57
CA MET A 1 -45.36 15.96 -20.47
C MET A 1 -44.60 15.36 -19.29
N THR A 2 -43.86 14.29 -19.54
CA THR A 2 -43.02 13.62 -18.53
C THR A 2 -41.59 14.03 -18.83
N ASN A 3 -40.92 14.66 -17.87
CA ASN A 3 -39.53 15.06 -18.02
C ASN A 3 -38.64 13.81 -18.19
N PRO A 4 -37.70 13.79 -19.15
CA PRO A 4 -36.78 12.66 -19.34
C PRO A 4 -35.55 12.72 -18.42
N SER A 5 -35.66 13.25 -17.20
CA SER A 5 -34.47 13.55 -16.35
C SER A 5 -34.29 12.69 -15.11
N ASP A 6 -35.11 11.67 -14.87
CA ASP A 6 -34.89 10.70 -13.78
C ASP A 6 -34.05 9.50 -14.21
N THR A 7 -32.91 9.74 -14.86
CA THR A 7 -31.87 8.71 -14.96
C THR A 7 -31.09 8.76 -13.64
N PRO A 8 -31.11 7.71 -12.80
CA PRO A 8 -30.24 7.68 -11.64
C PRO A 8 -28.79 7.77 -12.13
N ASP A 9 -28.01 8.67 -11.52
CA ASP A 9 -26.57 8.79 -11.71
C ASP A 9 -25.93 7.43 -11.42
N VAL A 10 -25.69 6.66 -12.48
CA VAL A 10 -24.92 5.41 -12.39
C VAL A 10 -23.47 5.87 -12.26
N PRO A 11 -22.77 5.60 -11.14
CA PRO A 11 -21.39 6.02 -11.04
C PRO A 11 -20.57 5.36 -12.15
N ASP A 12 -20.04 6.18 -13.05
CA ASP A 12 -19.17 5.77 -14.14
C ASP A 12 -17.85 5.24 -13.55
N GLY A 13 -17.63 3.93 -13.68
CA GLY A 13 -16.33 3.27 -13.49
C GLY A 13 -16.02 2.79 -12.06
N PRO A 14 -15.07 1.84 -11.90
CA PRO A 14 -14.57 1.49 -10.59
C PRO A 14 -14.03 2.76 -9.93
N GLY A 15 -14.42 3.00 -8.67
CA GLY A 15 -13.85 4.09 -7.88
C GLY A 15 -12.32 4.06 -7.90
N PRO A 16 -11.65 5.17 -7.56
CA PRO A 16 -10.19 5.28 -7.69
C PRO A 16 -9.51 4.08 -7.04
N VAL A 17 -8.81 3.29 -7.86
CA VAL A 17 -8.07 2.12 -7.39
C VAL A 17 -6.82 2.61 -6.67
N SER A 18 -6.64 2.18 -5.42
CA SER A 18 -5.40 2.45 -4.70
C SER A 18 -4.26 1.66 -5.36
N PRO A 19 -3.11 2.29 -5.61
CA PRO A 19 -1.94 1.57 -6.11
C PRO A 19 -1.54 0.45 -5.13
N LEU A 20 -1.10 -0.69 -5.67
CA LEU A 20 -0.54 -1.79 -4.90
C LEU A 20 0.98 -1.66 -4.81
N LEU A 21 1.51 -1.54 -3.60
CA LEU A 21 2.93 -1.56 -3.29
C LEU A 21 3.33 -2.93 -2.76
N ILE A 22 4.12 -3.67 -3.53
CA ILE A 22 4.68 -4.96 -3.12
C ILE A 22 6.10 -4.73 -2.60
N VAL A 23 6.36 -5.22 -1.39
CA VAL A 23 7.66 -5.10 -0.73
C VAL A 23 8.24 -6.50 -0.50
N ASP A 24 9.42 -6.77 -1.05
CA ASP A 24 10.20 -7.98 -0.74
C ASP A 24 10.89 -7.78 0.63
N GLY A 25 10.39 -8.46 1.65
CA GLY A 25 10.90 -8.31 3.01
C GLY A 25 12.32 -8.82 3.18
N ALA A 26 12.69 -9.91 2.50
CA ALA A 26 14.02 -10.50 2.61
C ALA A 26 15.08 -9.60 1.96
N ASN A 27 14.78 -9.03 0.79
CA ASN A 27 15.66 -8.07 0.13
C ASN A 27 15.86 -6.81 0.99
N VAL A 28 14.76 -6.24 1.51
CA VAL A 28 14.83 -5.02 2.32
C VAL A 28 15.59 -5.25 3.61
N VAL A 29 15.26 -6.30 4.38
CA VAL A 29 15.97 -6.63 5.62
C VAL A 29 17.45 -6.95 5.34
N GLY A 30 17.74 -7.65 4.25
CA GLY A 30 19.10 -8.01 3.85
C GLY A 30 19.98 -6.83 3.42
N SER A 31 19.40 -5.68 3.08
CA SER A 31 20.12 -4.51 2.58
C SER A 31 20.88 -3.73 3.67
N VAL A 32 20.55 -3.95 4.96
CA VAL A 32 21.16 -3.23 6.09
C VAL A 32 21.97 -4.22 6.96
N PRO A 33 23.25 -3.97 7.25
CA PRO A 33 24.06 -4.83 8.10
C PRO A 33 23.79 -4.59 9.60
N ASP A 34 22.52 -4.58 10.01
CA ASP A 34 22.08 -4.32 11.40
C ASP A 34 22.07 -5.57 12.29
N GLY A 35 22.63 -6.68 11.80
CA GLY A 35 22.63 -7.96 12.50
C GLY A 35 21.32 -8.76 12.36
N TRP A 36 20.44 -8.42 11.40
CA TRP A 36 19.17 -9.11 11.12
C TRP A 36 19.22 -10.64 11.12
N TRP A 37 20.37 -11.24 10.75
CA TRP A 37 20.53 -12.68 10.73
C TRP A 37 20.38 -13.33 12.11
N ARG A 38 20.66 -12.60 13.20
CA ARG A 38 20.49 -13.05 14.59
C ARG A 38 19.04 -13.00 15.05
N ASP A 39 18.25 -12.07 14.51
CA ASP A 39 16.86 -11.82 14.86
C ASP A 39 16.04 -11.52 13.59
N ARG A 40 15.81 -12.56 12.78
CA ARG A 40 15.09 -12.41 11.50
C ARG A 40 13.64 -12.00 11.72
N ARG A 41 13.00 -12.57 12.75
CA ARG A 41 11.60 -12.30 13.07
C ARG A 41 11.42 -10.84 13.49
N GLY A 42 12.21 -10.36 14.43
CA GLY A 42 12.12 -8.97 14.86
C GLY A 42 12.48 -8.01 13.74
N ALA A 43 13.41 -8.37 12.84
CA ALA A 43 13.68 -7.55 11.65
C ALA A 43 12.46 -7.42 10.72
N ALA A 44 11.74 -8.52 10.46
CA ALA A 44 10.51 -8.51 9.68
C ALA A 44 9.37 -7.72 10.38
N GLU A 45 9.21 -7.89 11.70
CA GLU A 45 8.22 -7.13 12.49
C GLU A 45 8.50 -5.62 12.43
N ARG A 46 9.76 -5.21 12.62
CA ARG A 46 10.16 -3.80 12.50
C ARG A 46 9.94 -3.24 11.09
N LEU A 47 10.19 -4.03 10.05
CA LEU A 47 9.89 -3.63 8.66
C LEU A 47 8.38 -3.42 8.46
N ARG A 48 7.56 -4.41 8.83
CA ARG A 48 6.10 -4.32 8.74
C ARG A 48 5.56 -3.07 9.44
N ASP A 49 6.04 -2.80 10.65
CA ASP A 49 5.56 -1.68 11.46
C ASP A 49 5.93 -0.32 10.83
N ARG A 50 7.09 -0.21 10.17
CA ARG A 50 7.46 0.99 9.40
C ARG A 50 6.58 1.18 8.17
N LEU A 51 6.19 0.11 7.48
CA LEU A 51 5.37 0.17 6.27
C LEU A 51 3.95 0.69 6.52
N VAL A 52 3.43 0.63 7.76
CA VAL A 52 2.11 1.18 8.13
C VAL A 52 2.01 2.69 7.82
N ALA A 53 3.10 3.45 8.00
CA ALA A 53 3.12 4.87 7.67
C ALA A 53 3.01 5.10 6.16
N PHE A 54 3.71 4.28 5.37
CA PHE A 54 3.71 4.36 3.90
C PHE A 54 2.37 3.96 3.30
N ALA A 55 1.64 3.01 3.89
CA ALA A 55 0.28 2.66 3.44
C ALA A 55 -0.66 3.89 3.45
N ARG A 56 -0.49 4.80 4.42
CA ARG A 56 -1.31 6.01 4.54
C ARG A 56 -0.79 7.16 3.69
N ALA A 57 0.51 7.41 3.72
CA ALA A 57 1.13 8.57 3.10
C ALA A 57 1.47 8.37 1.62
N GLY A 58 1.69 7.12 1.19
CA GLY A 58 2.35 6.82 -0.06
C GLY A 58 3.87 6.98 0.01
N THR A 59 4.53 7.04 -1.15
CA THR A 59 5.97 7.31 -1.31
C THR A 59 6.18 8.63 -2.05
N ALA A 60 7.43 8.97 -2.38
CA ALA A 60 7.71 10.14 -3.22
C ALA A 60 7.13 9.98 -4.63
N GLU A 61 7.04 8.75 -5.13
CA GLU A 61 6.57 8.40 -6.47
C GLU A 61 5.08 8.00 -6.51
N LEU A 62 4.51 7.57 -5.38
CA LEU A 62 3.14 7.06 -5.27
C LEU A 62 2.35 7.88 -4.26
N ALA A 63 1.32 8.60 -4.70
CA ALA A 63 0.41 9.30 -3.79
C ALA A 63 -0.39 8.29 -2.95
N GLY A 64 -0.45 8.52 -1.63
CA GLY A 64 -1.27 7.72 -0.72
C GLY A 64 -2.77 8.03 -0.84
N PRO A 65 -3.64 7.12 -0.36
CA PRO A 65 -3.31 5.84 0.27
C PRO A 65 -2.95 4.73 -0.74
N VAL A 66 -2.05 3.83 -0.33
CA VAL A 66 -1.63 2.66 -1.12
C VAL A 66 -1.94 1.37 -0.37
N GLU A 67 -2.26 0.31 -1.10
CA GLU A 67 -2.34 -1.05 -0.54
C GLU A 67 -0.92 -1.60 -0.44
N VAL A 68 -0.52 -2.13 0.72
CA VAL A 68 0.83 -2.66 0.93
C VAL A 68 0.77 -4.15 1.19
N VAL A 69 1.52 -4.90 0.39
CA VAL A 69 1.73 -6.34 0.58
C VAL A 69 3.22 -6.58 0.84
N LEU A 70 3.50 -7.17 2.00
CA LEU A 70 4.83 -7.63 2.37
C LEU A 70 4.96 -9.12 2.04
N VAL A 71 5.95 -9.46 1.21
CA VAL A 71 6.25 -10.84 0.75
C VAL A 71 7.54 -11.34 1.37
#